data_AF-A0A7K0BFC9-F1
#
_entry.id   AF-A0A7K0BFC9-F1
#
_cell.length_a   1.000
_cell.length_b   1.000
_cell.length_c   1.000
_cell.angle_alpha   90.00
_cell.angle_beta   90.00
_cell.angle_gamma   90.00
#
_symmetry.space_group_name_H-M   'P 1'
#
loop_
_entity.id
_entity.type
_entity.pdbx_description
1 polymer ?
#
loop_
_entity_poly.entity_id
_entity_poly.type
_entity_poly.pdbx_seq_one_letter_code
_entity_poly.pdbx_strand_id
1 'polypeptide(L)'
;MFSYQFLYHYLYGIGIVFKSFTMSKKSILFLIVLFLTSFSLVLAQEKNNTAKSEKSLIVYGSDSCPHCIATKEFLDKKKVEYKFLDIDKDIEALKEMLDKLKKANISLSNIEIPVIDNNGVVFTNTANFQDFLDKLNKL
;
A
#
# COMPACT_ATOMS: atom_id res chain seq x y z
N MET A 1 22.68 -28.55 -0.76
CA MET A 1 22.67 -29.72 -1.68
C MET A 1 21.24 -30.31 -1.72
N PHE A 2 20.24 -29.55 -2.21
CA PHE A 2 18.82 -29.95 -2.25
C PHE A 2 18.05 -29.29 -3.43
N SER A 3 18.69 -29.07 -4.58
CA SER A 3 18.06 -28.31 -5.68
C SER A 3 17.83 -29.11 -6.98
N TYR A 4 18.44 -30.28 -7.16
CA TYR A 4 18.34 -31.02 -8.43
C TYR A 4 17.24 -32.10 -8.46
N GLN A 5 16.89 -32.69 -7.30
CA GLN A 5 15.89 -33.77 -7.24
C GLN A 5 14.46 -33.28 -7.52
N PHE A 6 14.12 -32.07 -7.08
CA PHE A 6 12.80 -31.47 -7.31
C PHE A 6 12.58 -31.04 -8.77
N LEU A 7 13.62 -30.54 -9.43
CA LEU A 7 13.57 -30.19 -10.85
C LEU A 7 13.36 -31.42 -11.75
N TYR A 8 13.96 -32.56 -11.39
CA TYR A 8 13.78 -33.81 -12.14
C TYR A 8 12.35 -34.35 -12.05
N HIS A 9 11.70 -34.30 -10.88
CA HIS A 9 10.32 -34.75 -10.73
C HIS A 9 9.33 -33.82 -11.47
N TYR A 10 9.57 -32.51 -11.45
CA TYR A 10 8.74 -31.52 -12.17
C TYR A 10 8.83 -31.69 -13.69
N LEU A 11 10.04 -31.90 -14.23
CA LEU A 11 10.24 -32.14 -15.66
C LEU A 11 9.69 -33.51 -16.12
N TYR A 12 9.78 -34.55 -15.28
CA TYR A 12 9.22 -35.87 -15.62
C TYR A 12 7.69 -35.87 -15.59
N GLY A 13 7.07 -35.10 -14.68
CA GLY A 13 5.62 -34.92 -14.64
C GLY A 13 5.05 -34.26 -15.90
N ILE A 14 5.75 -33.26 -16.46
CA ILE A 14 5.36 -32.62 -17.74
C ILE A 14 5.49 -33.59 -18.92
N GLY A 15 6.54 -34.43 -18.93
CA GLY A 15 6.80 -35.39 -20.00
C GLY A 15 5.73 -36.48 -20.15
N ILE A 16 5.05 -36.86 -19.07
CA ILE A 16 3.98 -37.89 -19.11
C ILE A 16 2.70 -37.34 -19.73
N VAL A 17 2.38 -36.06 -19.51
CA VAL A 17 1.14 -35.45 -20.05
C VAL A 17 1.17 -35.35 -21.58
N PHE A 18 2.36 -35.23 -22.19
CA PHE A 18 2.49 -35.03 -23.63
C PHE A 18 2.41 -36.31 -24.48
N LYS A 19 2.54 -37.50 -23.90
CA LYS A 19 2.69 -38.74 -24.70
C LYS A 19 1.37 -39.39 -25.15
N SER A 20 0.22 -38.92 -24.68
CA SER A 20 -1.05 -39.60 -24.93
C SER A 20 -2.00 -38.89 -25.91
N PHE A 21 -1.56 -37.83 -26.59
CA PHE A 21 -2.47 -37.01 -27.39
C PHE A 21 -2.19 -37.16 -28.90
N THR A 22 -2.64 -38.28 -29.49
CA THR A 22 -2.75 -38.41 -30.95
C THR A 22 -3.95 -37.59 -31.41
N MET A 23 -3.70 -36.37 -31.84
CA MET A 23 -4.73 -35.33 -31.96
C MET A 23 -5.18 -35.14 -33.40
N SER A 24 -6.42 -35.53 -33.71
CA SER A 24 -7.08 -35.14 -34.97
C SER A 24 -7.08 -33.62 -35.10
N LYS A 25 -6.74 -33.09 -36.29
CA LYS A 25 -6.49 -31.66 -36.57
C LYS A 25 -7.61 -30.71 -36.08
N LYS A 26 -8.85 -31.20 -35.95
CA LYS A 26 -9.99 -30.44 -35.43
C LYS A 26 -9.92 -30.18 -33.91
N SER A 27 -9.25 -31.06 -33.16
CA SER A 27 -9.05 -30.92 -31.72
C SER A 27 -7.93 -29.90 -31.42
N ILE A 28 -6.88 -29.83 -32.24
CA ILE A 28 -5.81 -28.82 -32.12
C ILE A 28 -6.39 -27.41 -32.25
N LEU A 29 -7.28 -27.22 -33.23
CA LEU A 29 -7.96 -25.94 -33.45
C LEU A 29 -8.80 -25.52 -32.23
N PHE A 30 -9.43 -26.47 -31.55
CA PHE A 30 -10.28 -26.20 -30.38
C PHE A 30 -9.45 -25.75 -29.16
N LEU A 31 -8.29 -26.35 -28.93
CA LEU A 31 -7.40 -25.95 -27.83
C LEU A 31 -6.77 -24.57 -28.07
N ILE A 32 -6.42 -24.23 -29.31
CA ILE A 32 -5.87 -22.91 -29.66
C ILE A 32 -6.93 -21.81 -29.43
N VAL A 33 -8.19 -22.05 -29.80
CA VAL A 33 -9.28 -21.10 -29.57
C VAL A 33 -9.55 -20.90 -28.07
N LEU A 34 -9.54 -21.96 -27.26
CA LEU A 34 -9.70 -21.87 -25.80
C LEU A 34 -8.54 -21.14 -25.11
N PHE A 35 -7.34 -21.26 -25.65
CA PHE A 35 -6.16 -20.56 -25.13
C PHE A 35 -6.17 -19.07 -25.49
N LEU A 36 -6.68 -18.71 -26.67
CA LEU A 36 -6.81 -17.31 -27.10
C LEU A 36 -7.93 -16.55 -26.35
N THR A 37 -9.06 -17.20 -26.05
CA THR A 37 -10.14 -16.56 -25.28
C THR A 37 -9.78 -16.33 -23.82
N SER A 38 -8.93 -17.17 -23.24
CA SER A 38 -8.40 -16.98 -21.89
C SER A 38 -7.31 -15.90 -21.82
N PHE A 39 -6.50 -15.74 -22.88
CA PHE A 39 -5.47 -14.70 -22.95
C PHE A 39 -6.04 -13.26 -22.93
N SER A 40 -7.21 -13.05 -23.55
CA SER A 40 -7.90 -11.75 -23.49
C SER A 40 -8.37 -11.37 -22.08
N LEU A 41 -8.63 -12.35 -21.19
CA LEU A 41 -9.01 -12.09 -19.79
C LEU A 41 -7.82 -11.64 -18.94
N VAL A 42 -6.59 -12.00 -19.35
CA VAL A 42 -5.36 -11.68 -18.60
C VAL A 42 -4.94 -10.21 -18.76
N LEU A 43 -5.28 -9.55 -19.88
CA LEU A 43 -4.97 -8.13 -20.08
C LEU A 43 -5.85 -7.17 -19.25
N ALA A 44 -6.94 -7.66 -18.65
CA ALA A 44 -7.78 -6.86 -17.75
C ALA A 44 -7.19 -6.76 -16.33
N GLN A 45 -6.13 -7.52 -16.03
CA GLN A 45 -5.48 -7.53 -14.72
C GLN A 45 -4.06 -6.95 -14.75
N GLU A 46 -3.88 -5.79 -15.39
CA GLU A 46 -2.74 -4.89 -15.15
C GLU A 46 -3.18 -3.56 -14.51
N LYS A 47 -4.18 -3.59 -13.61
CA LYS A 47 -4.56 -2.40 -12.84
C LYS A 47 -4.71 -2.62 -11.34
N ASN A 48 -3.88 -3.48 -10.77
CA ASN A 48 -3.68 -3.52 -9.32
C ASN A 48 -2.24 -3.95 -9.04
N ASN A 49 -1.28 -3.14 -9.47
CA ASN A 49 -0.03 -3.01 -8.72
C ASN A 49 -0.41 -2.46 -7.35
N THR A 50 -0.71 -3.38 -6.44
CA THR A 50 -0.47 -3.33 -5.00
C THR A 50 -0.14 -1.94 -4.47
N ALA A 51 -1.18 -1.13 -4.27
CA ALA A 51 -1.29 -0.40 -3.01
C ALA A 51 -1.52 -1.46 -1.91
N LYS A 52 -0.48 -2.24 -1.61
CA LYS A 52 -0.38 -2.93 -0.33
C LYS A 52 -0.28 -1.78 0.67
N SER A 53 -1.41 -1.32 1.16
CA SER A 53 -1.50 -0.43 2.31
C SER A 53 -0.93 -1.22 3.48
N GLU A 54 0.39 -1.19 3.58
CA GLU A 54 1.05 -1.43 4.84
C GLU A 54 0.51 -0.36 5.77
N LYS A 55 -0.13 -0.84 6.82
CA LYS A 55 -0.88 -0.09 7.81
C LYS A 55 0.10 0.85 8.51
N SER A 56 0.35 2.03 7.93
CA SER A 56 1.44 2.92 8.32
C SER A 56 0.86 4.23 8.82
N LEU A 57 1.25 4.61 10.04
CA LEU A 57 0.96 5.91 10.60
C LEU A 57 1.73 6.96 9.79
N ILE A 58 1.06 8.02 9.32
CA ILE A 58 1.70 9.11 8.60
C ILE A 58 1.57 10.38 9.45
N VAL A 59 2.70 11.08 9.61
CA VAL A 59 2.79 12.37 10.27
C VAL A 59 3.12 13.42 9.22
N TYR A 60 2.16 14.26 8.88
CA TYR A 60 2.37 15.45 8.06
C TYR A 60 2.77 16.61 8.96
N GLY A 61 3.87 17.28 8.63
CA GLY A 61 4.36 18.39 9.42
C GLY A 61 5.55 19.09 8.78
N SER A 62 6.26 19.85 9.59
CA SER A 62 7.49 20.56 9.19
C SER A 62 8.59 20.28 10.22
N ASP A 63 9.84 20.15 9.76
CA ASP A 63 10.99 20.01 10.65
C ASP A 63 11.23 21.25 11.53
N SER A 64 10.66 22.40 11.16
CA SER A 64 10.79 23.65 11.92
C SER A 64 9.68 23.88 12.95
N CYS A 65 8.66 23.00 12.99
CA CYS A 65 7.50 23.16 13.86
C CYS A 65 7.72 22.48 15.22
N PRO A 66 7.65 23.21 16.36
CA PRO A 66 7.84 22.63 17.70
C PRO A 66 6.89 21.48 18.02
N HIS A 67 5.61 21.58 17.64
CA HIS A 67 4.62 20.52 17.87
C HIS A 67 4.88 19.28 17.00
N CYS A 68 5.42 19.45 15.80
CA CYS A 68 5.82 18.31 14.95
C CYS A 68 7.01 17.57 15.57
N ILE A 69 8.02 18.29 16.04
CA ILE A 69 9.19 17.71 16.73
C ILE A 69 8.74 16.94 17.96
N ALA A 70 7.94 17.56 18.84
CA ALA A 70 7.44 16.92 20.05
C ALA A 70 6.59 15.66 19.75
N THR A 71 5.82 15.68 18.66
CA THR A 71 5.02 14.52 18.23
C THR A 71 5.90 13.38 17.73
N LYS A 72 6.94 13.67 16.94
CA LYS A 72 7.94 12.68 16.51
C LYS A 72 8.60 12.02 17.72
N GLU A 73 9.12 12.83 18.65
CA GLU A 73 9.74 12.31 19.88
C GLU A 73 8.79 11.46 20.72
N PHE A 74 7.52 11.85 20.80
CA PHE A 74 6.49 11.10 21.52
C PHE A 74 6.26 9.71 20.89
N LEU A 75 6.14 9.65 19.57
CA LEU A 75 5.97 8.39 18.83
C LEU A 75 7.23 7.51 18.93
N ASP A 76 8.42 8.12 18.83
CA ASP A 76 9.71 7.43 18.94
C ASP A 76 9.88 6.81 20.34
N LYS A 77 9.56 7.54 21.41
CA LYS A 77 9.59 7.03 22.79
C LYS A 77 8.66 5.83 22.98
N LYS A 78 7.54 5.83 22.25
CA LYS A 78 6.58 4.72 22.26
C LYS A 78 6.94 3.59 21.30
N LYS A 79 7.99 3.75 20.49
CA LYS A 79 8.39 2.80 19.45
C LYS A 79 7.27 2.53 18.44
N VAL A 80 6.46 3.55 18.15
CA VAL A 80 5.45 3.50 17.09
C VAL A 80 6.14 3.83 15.78
N GLU A 81 6.05 2.94 14.80
CA GLU A 81 6.59 3.20 13.46
C GLU A 81 5.67 4.16 12.70
N TYR A 82 6.26 5.18 12.07
CA TYR A 82 5.54 6.14 11.26
C TYR A 82 6.37 6.65 10.09
N LYS A 83 5.68 7.16 9.08
CA LYS A 83 6.26 7.94 7.98
C LYS A 83 6.11 9.42 8.30
N PHE A 84 7.21 10.15 8.35
CA PHE A 84 7.16 11.61 8.39
C PHE A 84 7.16 12.18 6.97
N LEU A 85 6.24 13.10 6.69
CA LEU A 85 6.17 13.84 5.44
C LEU A 85 6.29 15.33 5.72
N ASP A 86 7.38 15.94 5.24
CA ASP A 86 7.65 17.35 5.38
C ASP A 86 6.90 18.16 4.31
N ILE A 87 5.80 18.79 4.70
CA ILE A 87 4.92 19.52 3.78
C ILE A 87 5.52 20.84 3.29
N ASP A 88 6.60 21.33 3.91
CA ASP A 88 7.31 22.53 3.45
C ASP A 88 8.20 22.21 2.25
N LYS A 89 8.63 20.95 2.12
CA LYS A 89 9.56 20.48 1.08
C LYS A 89 8.87 19.60 0.04
N ASP A 90 7.78 18.94 0.39
CA ASP A 90 7.04 18.02 -0.44
C ASP A 90 5.61 18.54 -0.72
N ILE A 91 5.44 19.11 -1.91
CA ILE A 91 4.15 19.66 -2.37
C ILE A 91 3.11 18.54 -2.56
N GLU A 92 3.53 17.32 -2.92
CA GLU A 92 2.59 16.21 -3.08
C GLU A 92 2.11 15.71 -1.71
N ALA A 93 2.98 15.69 -0.70
CA ALA A 93 2.56 15.42 0.68
C ALA A 93 1.58 16.49 1.20
N LEU A 94 1.81 17.77 0.89
CA LEU A 94 0.87 18.85 1.24
C LEU A 94 -0.50 18.62 0.58
N LYS A 95 -0.53 18.33 -0.72
CA LYS A 95 -1.78 18.01 -1.43
C LYS A 95 -2.48 16.79 -0.83
N GLU A 96 -1.73 15.73 -0.54
CA GLU A 96 -2.26 14.51 0.08
C GLU A 96 -2.90 14.82 1.45
N MET A 97 -2.24 15.61 2.29
CA MET A 97 -2.76 16.05 3.58
C MET A 97 -4.08 16.82 3.42
N LEU A 98 -4.12 17.81 2.54
CA LEU A 98 -5.31 18.64 2.32
C LEU A 98 -6.48 17.83 1.76
N ASP A 99 -6.23 16.91 0.83
CA ASP A 99 -7.25 16.03 0.28
C ASP A 99 -7.84 15.10 1.35
N LYS A 100 -7.02 14.58 2.25
CA LYS A 100 -7.48 13.74 3.35
C LYS A 100 -8.30 14.52 4.38
N LEU A 101 -7.86 15.73 4.75
CA LEU A 101 -8.63 16.62 5.63
C LEU A 101 -9.99 16.98 5.04
N LYS A 102 -10.04 17.30 3.74
CA LYS A 102 -11.28 17.57 3.02
C LYS A 102 -12.22 16.36 3.03
N LYS A 103 -11.71 15.15 2.76
CA LYS A 103 -12.50 13.90 2.82
C LYS A 103 -13.03 13.61 4.23
N ALA A 104 -12.28 13.99 5.25
CA ALA A 104 -12.69 13.89 6.65
C ALA A 104 -13.63 15.03 7.11
N ASN A 105 -14.01 15.95 6.22
CA ASN A 105 -14.82 17.14 6.53
C ASN A 105 -14.19 18.04 7.61
N ILE A 106 -12.86 18.08 7.70
CA ILE A 106 -12.13 18.98 8.59
C ILE A 106 -11.91 20.32 7.86
N SER A 107 -12.23 21.42 8.53
CA SER A 107 -12.07 22.76 7.97
C SER A 107 -10.59 23.06 7.67
N LEU A 108 -10.32 23.62 6.49
CA LEU A 108 -8.97 23.97 6.07
C LEU A 108 -8.52 25.37 6.54
N SER A 109 -9.44 26.17 7.10
CA SER A 109 -9.21 27.59 7.37
C SER A 109 -8.14 27.86 8.44
N ASN A 110 -8.00 26.96 9.41
CA ASN A 110 -7.12 27.11 10.57
C ASN A 110 -6.45 25.77 10.91
N ILE A 111 -5.93 25.06 9.91
CA ILE A 111 -5.23 23.79 10.17
C ILE A 111 -3.92 24.09 10.88
N GLU A 112 -3.75 23.43 12.02
CA GLU A 112 -2.47 23.37 12.72
C GLU A 112 -1.80 22.02 12.45
N ILE A 113 -0.50 22.06 12.20
CA ILE A 113 0.36 20.88 12.14
C ILE A 113 0.91 20.54 13.54
N PRO A 114 1.17 19.25 13.84
CA PRO A 114 1.11 18.11 12.93
C PRO A 114 -0.31 17.61 12.63
N VAL A 115 -0.47 17.02 11.45
CA VAL A 115 -1.66 16.25 11.05
C VAL A 115 -1.26 14.78 10.98
N ILE A 116 -2.09 13.92 11.56
CA ILE A 116 -1.84 12.49 11.62
C ILE A 116 -2.86 11.78 10.75
N ASP A 117 -2.39 10.89 9.89
CA ASP A 117 -3.21 9.87 9.26
C ASP A 117 -2.88 8.51 9.85
N ASN A 118 -3.87 7.92 10.52
CA ASN A 118 -3.83 6.54 10.95
C ASN A 118 -4.79 5.72 10.10
N ASN A 119 -4.28 5.14 9.02
CA ASN A 119 -5.03 4.20 8.16
C ASN A 119 -6.34 4.79 7.60
N GLY A 120 -6.30 6.03 7.14
CA GLY A 120 -7.42 6.80 6.62
C GLY A 120 -8.18 7.60 7.68
N VAL A 121 -7.91 7.39 8.97
CA VAL A 121 -8.48 8.20 10.05
C VAL A 121 -7.55 9.36 10.33
N VAL A 122 -7.99 10.57 9.97
CA VAL A 122 -7.17 11.79 10.07
C VAL A 122 -7.60 12.64 11.25
N PHE A 123 -6.62 13.15 12.00
CA PHE A 123 -6.84 14.11 13.08
C PHE A 123 -5.71 15.13 13.13
N THR A 124 -6.05 16.34 13.57
CA THR A 124 -5.14 17.49 13.60
C THR A 124 -4.76 17.83 15.03
N ASN A 125 -3.68 18.61 15.18
CA ASN A 125 -3.50 19.38 16.40
C ASN A 125 -4.75 20.27 16.61
N THR A 126 -5.22 20.31 17.85
CA THR A 126 -6.34 21.17 18.28
C THR A 126 -5.80 22.18 19.27
N ALA A 127 -6.63 23.13 19.74
CA ALA A 127 -6.23 24.20 20.64
C ALA A 127 -5.40 23.76 21.87
N ASN A 128 -5.56 22.52 22.33
CA ASN A 128 -4.70 21.90 23.34
C ASN A 128 -3.86 20.76 22.73
N PHE A 129 -2.54 20.92 22.77
CA PHE A 129 -1.58 19.94 22.26
C PHE A 129 -1.56 18.64 23.09
N GLN A 130 -1.84 18.70 24.40
CA GLN A 130 -1.87 17.50 25.24
C GLN A 130 -3.03 16.58 24.85
N ASP A 131 -4.21 17.15 24.58
CA ASP A 131 -5.38 16.38 24.12
C ASP A 131 -5.10 15.69 22.77
N PHE A 132 -4.27 16.31 21.94
CA PHE A 132 -3.78 15.70 20.70
C PHE A 132 -2.87 14.50 20.98
N LEU A 133 -1.90 14.62 21.88
CA LEU A 133 -1.03 13.50 22.28
C LEU A 133 -1.82 12.35 22.93
N ASP A 134 -2.91 12.65 23.65
CA ASP A 134 -3.76 11.62 24.25
C ASP A 134 -4.54 10.79 23.23
N LYS A 135 -4.79 11.32 22.03
CA LYS A 135 -5.33 10.52 20.90
C LYS A 135 -4.27 9.54 20.40
N LEU A 136 -3.02 9.99 20.31
CA LEU A 136 -1.88 9.14 19.96
C LEU A 136 -1.57 8.11 21.04
N ASN A 137 -2.00 8.35 22.29
CA ASN A 137 -1.80 7.40 23.37
C ASN A 137 -2.54 6.06 23.16
N LYS A 138 -3.59 6.06 22.34
CA LYS A 138 -4.48 4.92 22.10
C LYS A 138 -4.13 4.14 20.81
N LEU A 139 -3.07 4.54 20.12
CA LEU A 139 -2.50 3.83 18.97
C LEU A 139 -1.66 2.64 19.45
#